data_AF-G4VAZ8-F1
#
_entry.id   AF-G4VAZ8-F1
#
_cell.length_a   1.000
_cell.length_b   1.000
_cell.length_c   1.000
_cell.angle_alpha   90.00
_cell.angle_beta   90.00
_cell.angle_gamma   90.00
#
_symmetry.space_group_name_H-M   'P 1'
#
loop_
_entity.id
_entity.type
_entity.pdbx_description
1 polymer ?
#
loop_
_entity_poly.entity_id
_entity_poly.type
_entity_poly.pdbx_seq_one_letter_code
_entity_poly.pdbx_strand_id
1 'polypeptide(L)'
;MNDHPSEPLEVDSLNKLNSINLGHSPDNWSDWFSYMSLQFVLYVAKSPWEFLTSVLIILTPLMIICAYCSYKLAKELKRQEADQKMKARRTAAINKSKKQVKVD
;
A
#
# COMPACT_ATOMS: atom_id res chain seq x y z
N MET A 1 -10.27 36.57 53.21
CA MET A 1 -9.85 36.87 51.83
C MET A 1 -8.40 36.42 51.73
N ASN A 2 -8.08 35.15 51.53
CA ASN A 2 -8.30 34.30 50.35
C ASN A 2 -7.76 34.94 49.08
N ASP A 3 -6.46 34.75 48.81
CA ASP A 3 -5.97 34.67 47.45
C ASP A 3 -5.15 33.38 47.34
N HIS A 4 -5.82 32.39 46.78
CA HIS A 4 -5.36 31.05 46.46
C HIS A 4 -4.28 31.13 45.35
N PRO A 5 -3.17 30.38 45.43
CA PRO A 5 -2.20 30.32 44.34
C PRO A 5 -2.70 29.36 43.26
N SER A 6 -3.34 29.89 42.22
CA SER A 6 -3.81 29.11 41.06
C SER A 6 -2.79 29.14 39.92
N GLU A 7 -2.07 28.02 39.82
CA GLU A 7 -1.78 27.24 38.60
C GLU A 7 -1.02 27.88 37.41
N PRO A 8 0.21 27.40 37.10
CA PRO A 8 0.95 27.74 35.88
C PRO A 8 0.51 26.96 34.61
N LEU A 9 -0.74 26.51 34.48
CA LEU A 9 -1.13 25.56 33.41
C LEU A 9 -1.40 26.16 32.02
N GLU A 10 -1.65 27.47 31.88
CA GLU A 10 -1.92 28.05 30.55
C GLU A 10 -0.66 28.32 29.71
N VAL A 11 0.44 28.72 30.35
CA VAL A 11 1.68 29.11 29.64
C VAL A 11 2.33 27.93 28.91
N ASP A 12 2.18 26.71 29.43
CA ASP A 12 2.77 25.51 28.82
C ASP A 12 1.97 25.07 27.58
N SER A 13 0.64 25.23 27.62
CA SER A 13 -0.23 24.96 26.48
C SER A 13 0.02 25.94 25.33
N LEU A 14 0.27 27.22 25.64
CA LEU A 14 0.57 28.25 24.64
C LEU A 14 1.96 28.07 24.03
N ASN A 15 2.96 27.68 24.83
CA ASN A 15 4.27 27.29 24.30
C ASN A 15 4.19 26.05 23.42
N LYS A 16 3.32 25.08 23.76
CA LYS A 16 3.09 23.89 22.93
C LYS A 16 2.45 24.25 21.59
N LEU A 17 1.50 25.19 21.56
CA LEU A 17 0.91 25.71 20.32
C LEU A 17 1.94 26.50 19.48
N ASN A 18 2.75 27.36 20.11
CA ASN A 18 3.82 28.08 19.42
C ASN A 18 4.95 27.16 18.91
N SER A 19 5.15 26.00 19.54
CA SER A 19 6.12 24.99 19.09
C SER A 19 5.65 24.22 17.85
N ILE A 20 4.39 24.40 17.41
CA ILE A 20 3.90 23.94 16.10
C ILE A 20 4.44 24.92 15.04
N ASN A 21 5.76 24.94 14.93
CA ASN A 21 6.50 25.71 13.94
C ASN A 21 6.39 24.99 12.59
N LEU A 22 5.60 25.57 11.68
CA LEU A 22 5.46 25.20 10.26
C LEU A 22 6.76 25.36 9.42
N GLY A 23 7.94 25.31 10.06
CA GLY A 23 9.25 25.52 9.46
C GLY A 23 10.23 24.35 9.61
N HIS A 24 9.78 23.21 10.16
CA HIS A 24 10.64 22.04 10.32
C HIS A 24 10.72 21.26 9.02
N SER A 25 11.94 21.09 8.48
CA SER A 25 12.24 20.17 7.38
C SER A 25 11.57 18.81 7.64
N PRO A 26 10.95 18.15 6.65
CA PRO A 26 10.20 16.92 6.88
C PRO A 26 11.14 15.77 7.24
N ASP A 27 11.42 15.60 8.53
CA ASP A 27 12.09 14.42 9.08
C ASP A 27 11.15 13.20 9.05
N ASN A 28 9.84 13.45 8.95
CA ASN A 28 8.80 12.42 8.98
C ASN A 28 8.11 12.30 7.62
N TRP A 29 7.92 11.06 7.15
CA TRP A 29 7.17 10.78 5.92
C TRP A 29 5.72 11.26 5.99
N SER A 30 5.14 11.33 7.20
CA SER A 30 3.80 11.87 7.45
C SER A 30 3.68 13.35 7.09
N ASP A 31 4.65 14.17 7.48
CA ASP A 31 4.60 15.62 7.26
C ASP A 31 4.80 15.96 5.78
N TRP A 32 5.70 15.21 5.11
CA TRP A 32 5.84 15.25 3.66
C TRP A 32 4.55 14.84 2.95
N PHE A 33 3.90 13.75 3.40
CA PHE A 33 2.63 13.30 2.81
C PHE A 33 1.51 14.32 3.03
N SER A 34 1.43 14.94 4.22
CA SER A 34 0.47 16.01 4.50
C SER A 34 0.69 17.21 3.58
N TYR A 35 1.94 17.67 3.42
CA TYR A 35 2.29 18.74 2.48
C TYR A 35 1.89 18.40 1.04
N MET A 36 2.26 17.20 0.57
CA MET A 36 1.93 16.73 -0.77
C MET A 36 0.41 16.63 -0.97
N SER A 37 -0.30 16.04 -0.01
CA SER A 37 -1.76 15.92 -0.06
C SER A 37 -2.45 17.28 -0.14
N LEU A 38 -1.97 18.27 0.61
CA LEU A 38 -2.50 19.63 0.58
C LEU A 38 -2.27 20.30 -0.78
N GLN A 39 -1.07 20.13 -1.37
CA GLN A 39 -0.80 20.59 -2.73
C GLN A 39 -1.70 19.91 -3.76
N PHE A 40 -1.90 18.60 -3.66
CA PHE A 40 -2.80 17.86 -4.53
C PHE A 40 -4.24 18.36 -4.40
N VAL A 41 -4.72 18.61 -3.18
CA VAL A 41 -6.08 19.15 -2.95
C VAL A 41 -6.22 20.54 -3.55
N LEU A 42 -5.24 21.44 -3.36
CA LEU A 42 -5.24 22.77 -3.97
C LEU A 42 -5.21 22.69 -5.51
N TYR A 43 -4.44 21.76 -6.07
CA TYR A 43 -4.37 21.52 -7.51
C TYR A 43 -5.70 21.00 -8.07
N VAL A 44 -6.29 20.01 -7.41
CA VAL A 44 -7.61 19.44 -7.77
C VAL A 44 -8.70 20.51 -7.68
N ALA A 45 -8.65 21.39 -6.67
CA ALA A 45 -9.61 22.48 -6.52
C ALA A 45 -9.51 23.54 -7.63
N LYS A 46 -8.30 23.82 -8.13
CA LYS A 46 -8.10 24.81 -9.20
C LYS A 46 -8.58 24.31 -10.56
N SER A 47 -8.37 23.02 -10.88
CA SER A 47 -8.72 22.45 -12.19
C SER A 47 -8.94 20.94 -12.08
N PRO A 48 -10.15 20.48 -11.71
CA PRO A 48 -10.41 19.06 -11.49
C PRO A 48 -10.26 18.23 -12.77
N TRP A 49 -10.58 18.82 -13.94
CA TRP A 49 -10.54 18.11 -15.23
C TRP A 49 -9.13 17.81 -15.73
N GLU A 50 -8.21 18.76 -15.57
CA GLU A 50 -6.80 18.60 -15.97
C GLU A 50 -6.09 17.53 -15.11
N PHE A 51 -6.41 17.48 -13.82
CA PHE A 51 -5.92 16.43 -12.92
C PHE A 51 -6.39 15.04 -13.36
N LEU A 52 -7.69 14.86 -13.60
CA LEU A 52 -8.24 13.59 -14.03
C LEU A 52 -7.63 13.13 -15.36
N THR A 53 -7.49 14.05 -16.33
CA THR A 53 -6.90 13.73 -17.63
C THR A 53 -5.44 13.31 -17.49
N SER A 54 -4.65 14.05 -16.73
CA SER A 54 -3.24 13.72 -16.47
C SER A 54 -3.08 12.37 -15.75
N VAL A 55 -3.91 12.13 -14.73
CA VAL A 55 -3.94 10.86 -14.00
C VAL A 55 -4.32 9.72 -14.93
N LEU A 56 -5.34 9.88 -15.79
CA LEU A 56 -5.73 8.84 -16.74
C LEU A 56 -4.64 8.56 -17.78
N ILE A 57 -3.93 9.58 -18.28
CA ILE A 57 -2.82 9.40 -19.22
C ILE A 57 -1.68 8.60 -18.60
N ILE A 58 -1.40 8.77 -17.31
CA ILE A 58 -0.35 8.03 -16.59
C ILE A 58 -0.86 6.65 -16.14
N LEU A 59 -2.10 6.58 -15.66
CA LEU A 59 -2.72 5.37 -15.13
C LEU A 59 -2.99 4.35 -16.22
N THR A 60 -3.39 4.78 -17.42
CA THR A 60 -3.67 3.87 -18.55
C THR A 60 -2.47 2.99 -18.94
N PRO A 61 -1.27 3.53 -19.25
CA PRO A 61 -0.11 2.71 -19.57
C PRO A 61 0.36 1.90 -18.36
N LEU A 62 0.27 2.46 -17.15
CA LEU A 62 0.60 1.71 -15.93
C LEU A 62 -0.32 0.49 -15.76
N MET A 63 -1.63 0.63 -15.98
CA MET A 63 -2.60 -0.46 -15.94
C MET A 63 -2.33 -1.50 -17.02
N ILE A 64 -1.94 -1.10 -18.23
CA ILE A 64 -1.56 -2.03 -19.31
C ILE A 64 -0.31 -2.83 -18.91
N ILE A 65 0.71 -2.19 -18.36
CA ILE A 65 1.95 -2.84 -17.91
C ILE A 65 1.64 -3.81 -16.75
N CYS A 66 0.85 -3.38 -15.77
CA CYS A 66 0.40 -4.21 -14.66
C CYS A 66 -0.42 -5.42 -15.13
N ALA A 67 -1.33 -5.22 -16.09
CA ALA A 67 -2.12 -6.29 -16.68
C ALA A 67 -1.23 -7.27 -17.48
N TYR A 68 -0.25 -6.76 -18.23
CA TYR A 68 0.72 -7.59 -18.96
C TYR A 68 1.58 -8.42 -18.01
N CYS A 69 2.10 -7.82 -16.95
CA CYS A 69 2.87 -8.50 -15.91
C CYS A 69 2.01 -9.59 -15.23
N SER A 70 0.77 -9.24 -14.86
CA SER A 70 -0.19 -10.17 -14.26
C SER A 70 -0.55 -11.31 -15.20
N TYR A 71 -0.70 -11.05 -16.50
CA TYR A 71 -0.97 -12.07 -17.51
C TYR A 71 0.21 -13.03 -17.70
N LYS A 72 1.44 -12.51 -17.75
CA LYS A 72 2.67 -13.32 -17.78
C LYS A 72 2.78 -14.20 -16.54
N LEU A 73 2.53 -13.63 -15.36
CA LEU A 73 2.55 -14.36 -14.09
C LEU A 73 1.46 -15.44 -14.05
N ALA A 74 0.22 -15.10 -14.45
CA ALA A 74 -0.88 -16.06 -14.52
C ALA A 74 -0.64 -17.18 -15.54
N LYS A 75 0.02 -16.88 -16.66
CA LYS A 75 0.40 -17.89 -17.67
C LYS A 75 1.44 -18.85 -17.13
N GLU A 76 2.44 -18.36 -16.41
CA GLU A 76 3.46 -19.19 -15.77
C GLU A 76 2.85 -20.03 -14.63
N LEU A 77 1.95 -19.45 -13.83
CA LEU A 77 1.22 -20.17 -12.79
C LEU A 77 0.39 -21.31 -13.38
N LYS A 78 -0.35 -21.07 -14.47
CA LYS A 78 -1.11 -22.14 -15.17
C LYS A 78 -0.21 -23.25 -15.70
N ARG A 79 0.99 -22.93 -16.19
CA ARG A 79 1.96 -23.93 -16.65
C ARG A 79 2.46 -24.77 -15.48
N GLN A 80 2.79 -24.12 -14.35
CA GLN A 80 3.23 -24.80 -13.14
C GLN A 80 2.11 -25.66 -12.54
N GLU A 81 0.87 -25.19 -12.52
CA GLU A 81 -0.28 -25.97 -12.05
C GLU A 81 -0.54 -27.20 -12.94
N ALA A 82 -0.40 -27.08 -14.26
CA ALA A 82 -0.54 -28.22 -15.16
C ALA A 82 0.57 -29.27 -14.94
N ASP A 83 1.83 -28.82 -14.80
CA ASP A 83 2.98 -29.70 -14.53
C ASP A 83 2.90 -30.33 -13.14
N GLN A 84 2.53 -29.55 -12.12
CA GLN A 84 2.30 -30.06 -10.75
C GLN A 84 1.14 -31.04 -10.71
N LYS A 85 0.02 -30.80 -11.41
CA LYS A 85 -1.10 -31.74 -11.49
C LYS A 85 -0.69 -33.04 -12.19
N MET A 86 0.15 -32.97 -13.23
CA MET A 86 0.70 -34.15 -13.90
C MET A 86 1.64 -34.94 -12.98
N LYS A 87 2.55 -34.24 -12.29
CA LYS A 87 3.48 -34.83 -11.30
C LYS A 87 2.72 -35.45 -10.13
N ALA A 88 1.75 -34.74 -9.55
CA ALA A 88 0.91 -35.23 -8.46
C ALA A 88 0.12 -36.48 -8.86
N ARG A 89 -0.43 -36.54 -10.09
CA ARG A 89 -1.09 -37.74 -10.62
C ARG A 89 -0.13 -38.93 -10.75
N ARG A 90 1.10 -38.69 -11.25
CA ARG A 90 2.14 -39.73 -11.34
C ARG A 90 2.55 -40.24 -9.96
N THR A 91 2.82 -39.35 -9.01
CA THR A 91 3.20 -39.72 -7.64
C THR A 91 2.06 -40.44 -6.91
N ALA A 92 0.80 -40.01 -7.11
CA ALA A 92 -0.36 -40.68 -6.54
C ALA A 92 -0.55 -42.09 -7.10
N ALA A 93 -0.33 -42.30 -8.40
CA ALA A 93 -0.40 -43.63 -9.02
C ALA A 93 0.72 -44.56 -8.50
N ILE A 94 1.96 -44.07 -8.41
CA ILE A 94 3.10 -44.83 -7.86
C ILE A 94 2.90 -45.15 -6.38
N ASN A 95 2.34 -44.23 -5.60
CA ASN A 95 2.08 -44.48 -4.19
C ASN A 95 0.94 -45.50 -4.00
N LYS A 96 -0.07 -45.50 -4.88
CA LYS A 96 -1.12 -46.54 -4.88
C LYS A 96 -0.54 -47.92 -5.21
N SER A 97 0.30 -48.04 -6.23
CA SER A 97 0.91 -49.33 -6.58
C SER A 97 1.87 -49.83 -5.50
N LYS A 98 2.67 -48.95 -4.87
CA LYS A 98 3.54 -49.31 -3.73
C LYS A 98 2.77 -49.76 -2.49
N LYS A 99 1.55 -49.23 -2.27
CA LYS A 99 0.68 -49.67 -1.17
C LYS A 99 0.07 -51.04 -1.45
N GLN A 100 -0.32 -51.34 -2.69
CA GLN A 100 -0.86 -52.65 -3.06
C GLN A 100 0.21 -53.75 -2.94
N VAL A 101 1.45 -53.50 -3.36
CA VAL A 101 2.56 -54.48 -3.24
C VAL A 101 2.96 -54.80 -1.80
N LYS A 102 2.53 -54.03 -0.79
CA LYS A 102 2.79 -54.30 0.63
C LYS A 102 1.63 -55.03 1.34
N VAL A 103 0.49 -55.22 0.67
CA VAL A 103 -0.71 -55.83 1.26
C VAL A 103 -0.89 -57.29 0.82
N ASP A 104 -0.18 -57.74 -0.23
CA ASP A 104 0.06 -59.15 -0.56
C ASP A 104 1.35 -59.64 0.11
#